data_AF-A0A130ZSB4-F1
#
_entry.id   AF-A0A130ZSB4-F1
#
_cell.length_a   1.000
_cell.length_b   1.000
_cell.length_c   1.000
_cell.angle_alpha   90.00
_cell.angle_beta   90.00
_cell.angle_gamma   90.00
#
_symmetry.space_group_name_H-M   'P 1'
#
loop_
_entity.id
_entity.type
_entity.pdbx_description
1 polymer ?
#
loop_
_entity_poly.entity_id
_entity_poly.type
_entity_poly.pdbx_seq_one_letter_code
_entity_poly.pdbx_strand_id
1 'polypeptide(L)'
;MNVAEVYPKVREIIADVLVIDEEEISLNSSLIEDLGAESIDFLDLVFQLEKEFKIKIPRGQLEKNARGDLAEDEFEKGGILTTSGLQALKNYLSEVPADRFKENMKVNEIPVLFTVETFCKLVISAIAQQQATETVA
;
A
#
# COMPACT_ATOMS: atom_id res chain seq x y z
N MET A 1 -4.23 3.56 -16.76
CA MET A 1 -3.34 3.54 -15.60
C MET A 1 -3.38 2.16 -14.97
N ASN A 2 -2.33 1.38 -15.20
CA ASN A 2 -2.11 0.06 -14.60
C ASN A 2 -0.75 0.02 -13.89
N VAL A 3 -0.43 -1.12 -13.24
CA VAL A 3 0.82 -1.28 -12.48
C VAL A 3 2.06 -1.08 -13.36
N ALA A 4 2.06 -1.60 -14.59
CA ALA A 4 3.20 -1.49 -15.49
C ALA A 4 3.52 -0.04 -15.91
N GLU A 5 2.50 0.82 -15.98
CA GLU A 5 2.67 2.25 -16.31
C GLU A 5 3.28 3.05 -15.15
N VAL A 6 2.94 2.74 -13.90
CA VAL A 6 3.41 3.49 -12.72
C VAL A 6 4.68 2.90 -12.09
N TYR A 7 4.91 1.60 -12.26
CA TYR A 7 5.99 0.87 -11.61
C TYR A 7 7.39 1.47 -11.83
N PRO A 8 7.80 1.90 -13.05
CA PRO A 8 9.14 2.47 -13.24
C PRO A 8 9.39 3.67 -12.33
N LYS A 9 8.40 4.55 -12.21
CA LYS A 9 8.54 5.76 -11.39
C LYS A 9 8.40 5.46 -9.89
N VAL A 10 7.53 4.53 -9.52
CA VAL A 10 7.42 4.07 -8.12
C VAL A 10 8.73 3.41 -7.66
N ARG A 11 9.34 2.59 -8.51
CA ARG A 11 10.63 1.93 -8.26
C ARG A 11 11.76 2.94 -8.06
N GLU A 12 11.88 3.93 -8.94
CA GLU A 12 12.85 5.04 -8.82
C GLU A 12 12.71 5.74 -7.47
N ILE A 13 11.49 6.10 -7.06
CA ILE A 13 11.23 6.76 -5.77
C ILE A 13 11.61 5.86 -4.59
N ILE A 14 11.32 4.56 -4.66
CA ILE A 14 11.69 3.61 -3.60
C ILE A 14 13.20 3.48 -3.50
N ALA A 15 13.91 3.40 -4.62
CA ALA A 15 15.38 3.37 -4.65
C ALA A 15 15.98 4.61 -4.00
N ASP A 16 15.46 5.79 -4.34
CA ASP A 16 15.93 7.07 -3.79
C ASP A 16 15.69 7.20 -2.29
N VAL A 17 14.51 6.80 -1.81
CA VAL A 17 14.15 6.94 -0.38
C VAL A 17 14.88 5.92 0.48
N LEU A 18 14.97 4.67 0.02
CA LEU A 18 15.64 3.61 0.78
C LEU A 18 17.15 3.56 0.56
N VAL A 19 17.67 4.36 -0.38
CA VAL A 19 19.09 4.43 -0.73
C VAL A 19 19.63 3.06 -1.15
N ILE A 20 18.92 2.41 -2.06
CA ILE A 20 19.24 1.09 -2.62
C ILE A 20 19.27 1.15 -4.15
N ASP A 21 19.91 0.17 -4.78
CA ASP A 21 19.93 0.09 -6.23
C ASP A 21 18.55 -0.30 -6.78
N GLU A 22 18.10 0.38 -7.84
CA GLU A 22 16.84 0.05 -8.50
C GLU A 22 16.80 -1.44 -8.88
N GLU A 23 17.92 -2.04 -9.29
CA GLU A 23 18.03 -3.45 -9.69
C GLU A 23 17.65 -4.45 -8.60
N GLU A 24 17.72 -4.06 -7.32
CA GLU A 24 17.31 -4.88 -6.18
C GLU A 24 15.78 -4.87 -5.97
N ILE A 25 15.06 -3.96 -6.64
CA ILE A 25 13.64 -3.72 -6.42
C ILE A 25 12.78 -4.49 -7.44
N SER A 26 12.14 -5.55 -6.99
CA SER A 26 11.07 -6.25 -7.73
C SER A 26 9.67 -5.85 -7.27
N LEU A 27 8.64 -6.01 -8.12
CA LEU A 27 7.24 -5.76 -7.76
C LEU A 27 6.78 -6.50 -6.50
N ASN A 28 7.28 -7.72 -6.31
CA ASN A 28 6.89 -8.59 -5.21
C ASN A 28 7.73 -8.38 -3.93
N SER A 29 8.74 -7.51 -3.97
CA SER A 29 9.62 -7.28 -2.82
C SER A 29 8.83 -6.65 -1.69
N SER A 30 8.92 -7.23 -0.50
CA SER A 30 8.42 -6.62 0.73
C SER A 30 9.22 -5.35 1.01
N LEU A 31 8.51 -4.23 1.23
CA LEU A 31 9.17 -2.97 1.57
C LEU A 31 9.97 -3.09 2.87
N ILE A 32 9.45 -3.82 3.85
CA ILE A 32 10.10 -3.96 5.16
C ILE A 32 11.11 -5.10 5.15
N GLU A 33 10.70 -6.31 4.77
CA GLU A 33 11.55 -7.50 4.96
C GLU A 33 12.64 -7.64 3.91
N ASP A 34 12.37 -7.25 2.66
CA ASP A 34 13.34 -7.39 1.57
C ASP A 34 14.13 -6.09 1.38
N LEU A 35 13.45 -4.93 1.45
CA LEU A 35 14.07 -3.62 1.16
C LEU A 35 14.44 -2.82 2.41
N GLY A 36 14.13 -3.32 3.61
CA GLY A 36 14.57 -2.73 4.87
C GLY A 36 13.87 -1.42 5.26
N ALA A 37 12.71 -1.09 4.68
CA ALA A 37 11.99 0.14 4.98
C ALA A 37 11.53 0.20 6.44
N GLU A 38 11.78 1.34 7.07
CA GLU A 38 11.33 1.70 8.40
C GLU A 38 10.04 2.53 8.38
N SER A 39 9.43 2.70 9.55
CA SER A 39 8.20 3.49 9.70
C SER A 39 8.31 4.93 9.19
N ILE A 40 9.50 5.53 9.25
CA ILE A 40 9.76 6.90 8.77
C ILE A 40 9.81 6.94 7.24
N ASP A 41 10.39 5.93 6.60
CA ASP A 41 10.54 5.86 5.15
C ASP A 41 9.18 5.83 4.45
N PHE A 42 8.18 5.21 5.05
CA PHE A 42 6.81 5.24 4.52
C PHE A 42 6.24 6.65 4.40
N LEU A 43 6.57 7.57 5.32
CA LEU A 43 6.11 8.95 5.25
C LEU A 43 6.77 9.67 4.07
N ASP A 44 8.06 9.46 3.89
CA ASP A 44 8.83 10.08 2.80
C ASP A 44 8.44 9.48 1.44
N LEU A 45 8.26 8.16 1.34
CA LEU A 45 7.73 7.48 0.15
C LEU A 45 6.39 8.06 -0.27
N VAL A 46 5.43 8.13 0.66
CA VAL A 46 4.10 8.70 0.35
C VAL A 46 4.22 10.14 -0.10
N PHE A 47 5.05 10.95 0.57
CA PHE A 47 5.27 12.35 0.20
C PHE A 47 5.86 12.51 -1.21
N GLN A 48 6.88 11.72 -1.57
CA GLN A 48 7.48 11.76 -2.91
C GLN A 48 6.49 11.30 -3.98
N LEU A 49 5.70 10.25 -3.70
CA LEU A 49 4.65 9.77 -4.61
C LEU A 49 3.56 10.82 -4.83
N GLU A 50 3.10 11.49 -3.76
CA GLU A 50 2.15 12.61 -3.88
C GLU A 50 2.68 13.71 -4.80
N LYS A 51 3.95 14.09 -4.62
CA LYS A 51 4.57 15.16 -5.39
C LYS A 51 4.76 14.78 -6.87
N GLU A 52 5.27 13.58 -7.13
CA GLU A 52 5.56 13.11 -8.48
C GLU A 52 4.29 12.91 -9.30
N PHE A 53 3.30 12.22 -8.73
CA PHE A 53 2.05 11.92 -9.42
C PHE A 53 0.99 13.02 -9.27
N LYS A 54 1.29 14.09 -8.51
CA LYS A 54 0.38 15.22 -8.20
C LYS A 54 -0.93 14.77 -7.57
N ILE A 55 -0.84 13.79 -6.67
CA ILE A 55 -1.96 13.15 -5.98
C ILE A 55 -1.98 13.48 -4.50
N LYS A 56 -3.09 13.10 -3.84
CA LYS A 56 -3.23 13.10 -2.38
C LYS A 56 -3.50 11.70 -1.86
N ILE A 57 -2.65 11.25 -0.94
CA ILE A 57 -2.70 9.96 -0.27
C ILE A 57 -2.79 10.25 1.23
N PRO A 58 -4.02 10.35 1.79
CA PRO A 58 -4.18 10.61 3.21
C PRO A 58 -3.65 9.45 4.05
N ARG A 59 -3.26 9.76 5.29
CA ARG A 59 -2.84 8.74 6.25
C ARG A 59 -3.96 7.71 6.45
N GLY A 60 -3.61 6.44 6.42
CA GLY A 60 -4.59 5.34 6.52
C GLY A 60 -5.34 5.04 5.23
N GLN A 61 -5.01 5.68 4.09
CA GLN A 61 -5.67 5.38 2.81
C GLN A 61 -5.48 3.91 2.39
N LEU A 62 -4.31 3.31 2.62
CA LEU A 62 -4.08 1.89 2.37
C LEU A 62 -5.03 1.00 3.17
N GLU A 63 -5.14 1.27 4.48
CA GLU A 63 -6.06 0.55 5.36
C GLU A 63 -7.51 0.73 4.90
N LYS A 64 -7.91 1.96 4.56
CA LYS A 64 -9.25 2.26 4.03
C LYS A 64 -9.53 1.52 2.73
N ASN A 65 -8.57 1.48 1.81
CA ASN A 65 -8.69 0.75 0.56
C ASN A 65 -8.82 -0.76 0.81
N ALA A 66 -8.04 -1.30 1.75
CA ALA A 66 -8.09 -2.71 2.13
C ALA A 66 -9.40 -3.08 2.82
N ARG A 67 -9.94 -2.18 3.66
CA ARG A 67 -11.22 -2.34 4.34
C ARG A 67 -12.40 -2.28 3.37
N GLY A 68 -12.32 -1.43 2.35
CA GLY A 68 -13.41 -1.19 1.41
C GLY A 68 -14.66 -0.67 2.14
N ASP A 69 -15.78 -1.34 1.94
CA ASP A 69 -17.09 -0.98 2.51
C ASP A 69 -17.33 -1.53 3.93
N LEU A 70 -16.41 -2.33 4.47
CA LEU A 70 -16.56 -2.86 5.83
C LEU A 70 -16.57 -1.74 6.87
N ALA A 71 -17.42 -1.89 7.89
CA ALA A 71 -17.34 -1.05 9.08
C ALA A 71 -16.02 -1.29 9.82
N GLU A 72 -15.62 -0.34 10.66
CA GLU A 72 -14.35 -0.42 11.40
C GLU A 72 -14.33 -1.62 12.36
N ASP A 73 -15.42 -1.89 13.07
CA ASP A 73 -15.56 -3.04 13.97
C ASP A 73 -15.72 -4.38 13.25
N GLU A 74 -16.08 -4.35 11.96
CA GLU A 74 -16.06 -5.52 11.08
C GLU A 74 -14.66 -5.77 10.53
N PHE A 75 -13.82 -4.76 10.40
CA PHE A 75 -12.45 -4.89 9.95
C PHE A 75 -11.52 -5.34 11.08
N GLU A 76 -11.60 -4.68 12.23
CA GLU A 76 -10.79 -4.98 13.41
C GLU A 76 -11.56 -4.92 14.72
N LYS A 77 -11.10 -5.69 15.71
CA LYS A 77 -11.59 -5.61 17.10
C LYS A 77 -10.41 -5.58 18.06
N GLY A 78 -10.25 -4.46 18.75
CA GLY A 78 -9.17 -4.28 19.73
C GLY A 78 -7.77 -4.32 19.10
N GLY A 79 -7.62 -3.81 17.88
CA GLY A 79 -6.35 -3.81 17.14
C GLY A 79 -6.00 -5.13 16.44
N ILE A 80 -6.91 -6.10 16.44
CA ILE A 80 -6.75 -7.42 15.79
C ILE A 80 -7.73 -7.52 14.64
N LEU A 81 -7.26 -7.96 13.46
CA LEU A 81 -8.11 -8.19 12.31
C LEU A 81 -9.14 -9.27 12.60
N THR A 82 -10.40 -9.02 12.20
CA THR A 82 -11.43 -10.05 12.22
C THR A 82 -11.24 -11.00 11.02
N THR A 83 -12.00 -12.09 10.97
CA THR A 83 -12.04 -12.95 9.78
C THR A 83 -12.44 -12.18 8.51
N SER A 84 -13.44 -11.30 8.61
CA SER A 84 -13.88 -10.47 7.49
C SER A 84 -12.82 -9.45 7.08
N GLY A 85 -12.17 -8.81 8.07
CA GLY A 85 -11.08 -7.85 7.82
C GLY A 85 -9.88 -8.52 7.16
N LEU A 86 -9.49 -9.71 7.62
CA LEU A 86 -8.42 -10.50 7.00
C LEU A 86 -8.76 -10.88 5.56
N GLN A 87 -10.01 -11.26 5.28
CA GLN A 87 -10.46 -11.57 3.92
C GLN A 87 -10.43 -10.34 3.01
N ALA A 88 -10.88 -9.18 3.50
CA ALA A 88 -10.82 -7.94 2.75
C ALA A 88 -9.37 -7.54 2.45
N LEU A 89 -8.48 -7.64 3.44
CA LEU A 89 -7.05 -7.39 3.27
C LEU A 89 -6.41 -8.34 2.25
N LYS A 90 -6.73 -9.64 2.27
CA LYS A 90 -6.29 -10.62 1.26
C LYS A 90 -6.76 -10.28 -0.14
N ASN A 91 -8.00 -9.80 -0.27
CA ASN A 91 -8.56 -9.42 -1.57
C ASN A 91 -7.86 -8.17 -2.13
N TYR A 92 -7.54 -7.21 -1.26
CA TYR A 92 -6.85 -5.99 -1.64
C TYR A 92 -5.38 -6.23 -1.99
N LEU A 93 -4.68 -6.97 -1.14
CA LEU A 93 -3.28 -7.38 -1.29
C LEU A 93 -3.17 -8.72 -2.02
N SER A 94 -3.84 -8.84 -3.17
CA SER A 94 -3.90 -10.08 -3.95
C SER A 94 -2.55 -10.53 -4.51
N GLU A 95 -1.56 -9.64 -4.55
CA GLU A 95 -0.17 -9.92 -4.88
C GLU A 95 0.60 -10.65 -3.77
N VAL A 96 0.11 -10.56 -2.53
CA VAL A 96 0.82 -11.09 -1.37
C VAL A 96 0.48 -12.58 -1.21
N PRO A 97 1.49 -13.46 -1.02
CA PRO A 97 1.25 -14.89 -0.79
C PRO A 97 0.34 -15.15 0.41
N ALA A 98 -0.58 -16.11 0.27
CA ALA A 98 -1.62 -16.38 1.28
C ALA A 98 -1.05 -16.80 2.66
N ASP A 99 0.15 -17.39 2.69
CA ASP A 99 0.85 -17.81 3.90
C ASP A 99 1.37 -16.65 4.75
N ARG A 100 1.47 -15.44 4.17
CA ARG A 100 1.86 -14.21 4.88
C ARG A 100 0.77 -13.71 5.83
N PHE A 101 -0.47 -14.13 5.60
CA PHE A 101 -1.64 -13.68 6.35
C PHE A 101 -1.96 -14.61 7.52
N LYS A 102 -1.89 -14.10 8.75
CA LYS A 102 -2.15 -14.86 9.98
C LYS A 102 -3.56 -14.62 10.52
N GLU A 103 -4.22 -15.64 11.07
CA GLU A 103 -5.62 -15.57 11.55
C GLU A 103 -5.88 -14.55 12.67
N ASN A 104 -4.84 -14.15 13.43
CA ASN A 104 -4.94 -13.15 14.51
C ASN A 104 -3.95 -12.00 14.30
N MET A 105 -3.71 -11.62 13.04
CA MET A 105 -2.81 -10.53 12.69
C MET A 105 -3.30 -9.21 13.29
N LYS A 106 -2.38 -8.45 13.88
CA LYS A 106 -2.67 -7.11 14.41
C LYS A 106 -2.64 -6.09 13.30
N VAL A 107 -3.43 -5.02 13.43
CA VAL A 107 -3.47 -3.95 12.42
C VAL A 107 -2.12 -3.23 12.27
N ASN A 108 -1.33 -3.14 13.34
CA ASN A 108 0.02 -2.59 13.27
C ASN A 108 1.04 -3.52 12.58
N GLU A 109 0.69 -4.79 12.29
CA GLU A 109 1.50 -5.72 11.52
C GLU A 109 1.19 -5.65 10.02
N ILE A 110 0.10 -5.01 9.60
CA ILE A 110 -0.28 -4.90 8.17
C ILE A 110 0.87 -4.36 7.29
N PRO A 111 1.66 -3.34 7.72
CA PRO A 111 2.74 -2.82 6.89
C PRO A 111 3.78 -3.85 6.45
N VAL A 112 3.97 -4.96 7.18
CA VAL A 112 4.92 -6.01 6.79
C VAL A 112 4.49 -6.76 5.53
N LEU A 113 3.21 -6.66 5.16
CA LEU A 113 2.65 -7.25 3.95
C LEU A 113 2.86 -6.37 2.72
N PHE A 114 3.22 -5.09 2.89
CA PHE A 114 3.30 -4.16 1.78
C PHE A 114 4.48 -4.50 0.88
N THR A 115 4.17 -4.57 -0.40
CA THR A 115 5.13 -4.76 -1.48
C THR A 115 5.25 -3.50 -2.33
N VAL A 116 6.20 -3.51 -3.26
CA VAL A 116 6.31 -2.46 -4.27
C VAL A 116 5.04 -2.37 -5.12
N GLU A 117 4.42 -3.50 -5.45
CA GLU A 117 3.14 -3.52 -6.17
C GLU A 117 2.00 -2.89 -5.36
N THR A 118 1.99 -3.07 -4.03
CA THR A 118 1.01 -2.41 -3.15
C THR A 118 1.04 -0.89 -3.31
N PHE A 119 2.24 -0.30 -3.41
CA PHE A 119 2.42 1.14 -3.61
C PHE A 119 2.04 1.58 -5.02
N CYS A 120 2.28 0.74 -6.03
CA CYS A 120 1.77 0.98 -7.38
C CYS A 120 0.23 1.05 -7.39
N LYS A 121 -0.45 0.09 -6.74
CA LYS A 121 -1.91 0.06 -6.59
C LYS A 121 -2.43 1.27 -5.83
N LEU A 122 -1.72 1.73 -4.79
CA LEU A 122 -2.05 2.93 -4.04
C LEU A 122 -2.05 4.18 -4.92
N VAL A 123 -1.01 4.38 -5.72
CA VAL A 123 -0.90 5.50 -6.66
C VAL A 123 -2.04 5.45 -7.68
N ILE A 124 -2.30 4.30 -8.29
CA ILE A 124 -3.38 4.13 -9.28
C ILE A 124 -4.74 4.47 -8.65
N SER A 125 -5.00 3.98 -7.44
CA SER A 125 -6.23 4.26 -6.71
C SER A 125 -6.38 5.75 -6.41
N ALA A 126 -5.32 6.41 -5.96
CA ALA A 126 -5.34 7.84 -5.66
C ALA A 126 -5.57 8.70 -6.92
N ILE A 127 -4.92 8.37 -8.03
CA ILE A 127 -5.15 9.05 -9.33
C ILE A 127 -6.63 8.91 -9.74
N ALA A 128 -7.18 7.70 -9.65
CA ALA A 128 -8.58 7.45 -10.01
C ALA A 128 -9.57 8.22 -9.11
N GLN A 129 -9.30 8.29 -7.80
CA GLN A 129 -10.13 9.05 -6.85
C GLN A 129 -10.09 10.56 -7.12
N GLN A 130 -8.93 11.10 -7.47
CA GLN A 130 -8.79 12.52 -7.81
C GLN A 130 -9.52 12.87 -9.10
N GLN A 131 -9.38 12.06 -10.15
CA GLN A 131 -10.11 12.25 -11.41
C GLN A 131 -11.63 12.18 -11.22
N ALA A 132 -12.11 11.26 -10.38
CA ALA A 132 -13.52 11.15 -10.04
C ALA A 132 -14.05 12.42 -9.31
N THR A 133 -13.22 13.01 -8.43
CA THR A 133 -13.57 14.23 -7.69
C THR A 133 -13.61 15.46 -8.61
N GLU A 134 -12.70 15.55 -9.59
CA GLU A 134 -12.64 16.64 -10.58
C GLU A 134 -13.77 16.58 -11.62
N THR A 135 -14.36 15.41 -11.86
CA THR A 135 -15.44 15.26 -12.86
C THR A 135 -16.83 15.62 -12.29
N VAL A 136 -16.96 15.71 -10.97
CA VAL A 136 -18.22 16.02 -10.26
C VAL A 136 -18.27 17.48 -9.78
N ALA A 137 -17.17 18.23 -9.92
CA ALA A 137 -17.06 19.66 -9.60
C ALA A 137 -17.26 20.53 -10.85
#